data_AF-A0A6J4VJV0-F1
#
_entry.id   AF-A0A6J4VJV0-F1
#
_cell.length_a   1.000
_cell.length_b   1.000
_cell.length_c   1.000
_cell.angle_alpha   90.00
_cell.angle_beta   90.00
_cell.angle_gamma   90.00
#
_symmetry.space_group_name_H-M   'P 1'
#
loop_
_entity.id
_entity.type
_entity.pdbx_description
1 polymer ?
#
loop_
_entity_poly.entity_id
_entity_poly.type
_entity_poly.pdbx_seq_one_letter_code
_entity_poly.pdbx_strand_id
1 'polypeptide(L)'
;AITDYELRRELLRAGKRAGIRALGALRIAVGYLLLTDEALLQAADFWATARRTGLPTADRLALDADMILAAQAATVDTSAWGMLGADVIIATMNVGHLARFTSAMEWQDIL
;
A
#
# COMPACT_ATOMS: atom_id res chain seq x y z
N ALA A 1 1.83 0.22 6.39
CA ALA A 1 1.66 -0.96 7.27
C ALA A 1 1.45 -2.25 6.47
N ILE A 2 0.53 -2.27 5.50
CA ILE A 2 0.22 -3.48 4.72
C ILE A 2 1.42 -4.02 3.92
N THR A 3 2.23 -3.14 3.32
CA THR A 3 3.45 -3.52 2.59
C THR A 3 4.52 -4.16 3.49
N ASP A 4 4.70 -3.64 4.71
CA ASP A 4 5.58 -4.26 5.71
C ASP A 4 5.07 -5.65 6.08
N TYR A 5 3.76 -5.82 6.32
CA TYR A 5 3.17 -7.12 6.61
C TYR A 5 3.39 -8.15 5.49
N GLU A 6 3.09 -7.79 4.23
CA GLU A 6 3.25 -8.68 3.06
C GLU A 6 4.69 -9.15 2.89
N LEU A 7 5.67 -8.25 2.99
CA LEU A 7 7.08 -8.63 2.87
C LEU A 7 7.55 -9.40 4.11
N ARG A 8 7.15 -8.96 5.31
CA ARG A 8 7.58 -9.57 6.58
C ARG A 8 7.07 -11.00 6.71
N ARG A 9 5.81 -11.29 6.34
CA ARG A 9 5.25 -12.65 6.46
C ARG A 9 6.01 -13.64 5.59
N GLU A 10 6.42 -13.23 4.38
CA GLU A 10 7.18 -14.09 3.48
C GLU A 10 8.63 -14.28 3.94
N LEU A 11 9.27 -13.21 4.43
CA LEU A 11 10.61 -13.31 5.03
C LEU A 11 10.60 -14.23 6.26
N LEU A 12 9.55 -14.16 7.09
CA LEU A 12 9.36 -15.04 8.24
C LEU A 12 9.15 -16.49 7.80
N ARG A 13 8.21 -16.73 6.88
CA ARG A 13 7.93 -18.07 6.32
C ARG A 13 9.18 -18.72 5.72
N ALA A 14 10.02 -17.92 5.05
CA ALA A 14 11.26 -18.38 4.43
C ALA A 14 12.48 -18.37 5.38
N GLY A 15 12.32 -18.01 6.66
CA GLY A 15 13.41 -17.99 7.64
C GLY A 15 14.53 -16.98 7.35
N LYS A 16 14.26 -15.93 6.55
CA LYS A 16 15.26 -14.97 6.06
C LYS A 16 15.57 -13.89 7.11
N ARG A 17 16.27 -14.28 8.18
CA ARG A 17 16.62 -13.39 9.32
C ARG A 17 17.34 -12.09 8.91
N ALA A 18 18.22 -12.15 7.92
CA ALA A 18 18.90 -10.95 7.39
C ALA A 18 17.91 -9.97 6.75
N GLY A 19 16.96 -10.48 5.96
CA GLY A 19 15.92 -9.65 5.34
C GLY A 19 14.98 -9.01 6.37
N ILE A 20 14.64 -9.72 7.45
CA ILE A 20 13.80 -9.16 8.53
C ILE A 20 14.52 -7.98 9.21
N ARG A 21 15.83 -8.08 9.44
CA ARG A 21 16.63 -6.98 9.99
C ARG A 21 16.71 -5.81 9.02
N ALA A 22 16.94 -6.07 7.74
CA ALA A 22 16.96 -5.04 6.71
C ALA A 22 15.62 -4.31 6.60
N LEU A 23 14.49 -5.05 6.62
CA LEU A 23 13.15 -4.46 6.64
C LEU A 23 12.91 -3.59 7.89
N GLY A 24 13.39 -4.04 9.06
CA GLY A 24 13.33 -3.25 10.29
C GLY A 24 14.10 -1.94 10.19
N ALA A 25 15.31 -1.96 9.62
CA ALA A 25 16.09 -0.75 9.37
C ALA A 25 15.43 0.17 8.35
N LEU A 26 14.90 -0.38 7.25
CA LEU A 26 14.19 0.39 6.22
C LEU A 26 12.99 1.12 6.80
N ARG A 27 12.18 0.45 7.63
CA ARG A 27 11.02 1.03 8.32
C ARG A 27 11.38 2.27 9.16
N ILE A 28 12.57 2.29 9.76
CA ILE A 28 13.05 3.45 10.52
C ILE A 28 13.48 4.56 9.54
N ALA A 29 14.19 4.20 8.47
CA ALA A 29 14.75 5.15 7.51
C ALA A 29 13.68 5.88 6.67
N VAL A 30 12.62 5.20 6.23
CA VAL A 30 11.59 5.77 5.33
C VAL A 30 10.29 6.13 6.04
N GLY A 31 10.21 5.89 7.34
CA GLY A 31 8.99 6.05 8.13
C GLY A 31 8.02 4.87 8.00
N TYR A 32 6.97 4.92 8.83
CA TYR A 32 5.98 3.86 8.91
C TYR A 32 4.58 4.43 9.10
N LEU A 33 3.73 4.25 8.09
CA LEU A 33 2.33 4.65 8.17
C LEU A 33 1.47 3.50 8.74
N LEU A 34 0.76 3.77 9.83
CA LEU A 34 -0.21 2.86 10.43
C LEU A 34 -1.42 2.65 9.52
N LEU A 35 -2.05 1.50 9.62
CA LEU A 35 -3.32 1.24 8.96
C LEU A 35 -4.45 1.77 9.85
N THR A 36 -5.34 2.58 9.29
CA THR A 36 -6.48 3.17 10.00
C THR A 36 -7.77 2.44 9.63
N ASP A 37 -8.79 2.58 10.46
CA ASP A 37 -10.13 2.05 10.17
C ASP A 37 -10.71 2.67 8.89
N GLU A 38 -10.47 3.97 8.68
CA GLU A 38 -10.86 4.68 7.46
C GLU A 38 -10.23 4.06 6.20
N ALA A 39 -8.92 3.75 6.25
CA ALA A 39 -8.25 3.07 5.15
C ALA A 39 -8.84 1.67 4.89
N LEU A 40 -9.24 0.94 5.93
CA LEU A 40 -9.86 -0.38 5.78
C LEU A 40 -11.27 -0.30 5.18
N LEU A 41 -12.08 0.68 5.59
CA LEU A 41 -13.40 0.92 5.01
C LEU A 41 -13.29 1.31 3.54
N GLN A 42 -12.35 2.21 3.21
CA GLN A 42 -12.08 2.63 1.84
C GLN A 42 -11.55 1.47 0.98
N ALA A 43 -10.72 0.59 1.54
CA ALA A 43 -10.23 -0.60 0.85
C ALA A 43 -11.35 -1.56 0.46
N ALA A 44 -12.36 -1.72 1.32
CA ALA A 44 -13.53 -2.55 1.03
C ALA A 44 -14.35 -2.00 -0.15
N ASP A 45 -14.50 -0.68 -0.23
CA ASP A 45 -15.17 -0.04 -1.37
C ASP A 45 -14.37 -0.18 -2.67
N PHE A 46 -13.06 0.08 -2.63
CA PHE A 46 -12.17 -0.13 -3.77
C PHE A 46 -12.20 -1.57 -4.28
N TRP A 47 -12.13 -2.56 -3.38
CA TRP A 47 -12.23 -3.98 -3.74
C TRP A 47 -13.57 -4.32 -4.38
N ALA A 48 -14.69 -3.85 -3.82
CA ALA A 48 -16.01 -4.09 -4.38
C ALA A 48 -16.14 -3.47 -5.78
N THR A 49 -15.64 -2.25 -5.95
CA THR A 49 -15.64 -1.54 -7.24
C THR A 49 -14.78 -2.22 -8.28
N ALA A 50 -13.57 -2.66 -7.95
CA ALA A 50 -12.70 -3.43 -8.84
C ALA A 50 -13.39 -4.68 -9.39
N ARG A 51 -14.13 -5.40 -8.53
CA ARG A 51 -14.83 -6.62 -8.92
C ARG A 51 -16.08 -6.36 -9.74
N ARG A 52 -16.91 -5.38 -9.35
CA ARG A 52 -18.12 -5.00 -10.11
C ARG A 52 -17.79 -4.54 -11.52
N THR A 53 -16.62 -3.94 -11.72
CA THR A 53 -16.14 -3.44 -13.02
C THR A 53 -15.37 -4.49 -13.84
N GLY A 54 -15.25 -5.73 -13.35
CA GLY A 54 -14.56 -6.81 -14.05
C GLY A 54 -13.04 -6.67 -14.09
N LEU A 55 -12.47 -5.86 -13.19
CA LEU A 55 -11.06 -5.47 -13.17
C LEU A 55 -10.38 -5.78 -11.82
N PRO A 56 -10.47 -7.03 -11.32
CA PRO A 56 -9.88 -7.37 -10.02
C PRO A 56 -8.35 -7.28 -10.03
N THR A 57 -7.75 -6.89 -8.90
CA THR A 57 -6.30 -6.83 -8.71
C THR A 57 -5.72 -8.07 -8.05
N ALA A 58 -6.54 -8.84 -7.33
CA ALA A 58 -6.17 -10.14 -6.76
C ALA A 58 -7.17 -11.26 -7.10
N ASP A 59 -6.71 -12.50 -6.90
CA ASP A 59 -7.55 -13.70 -6.99
C ASP A 59 -8.79 -13.61 -6.09
N ARG A 60 -9.88 -14.28 -6.47
CA ARG A 60 -11.14 -14.27 -5.71
C ARG A 60 -10.98 -14.76 -4.27
N LEU A 61 -10.05 -15.68 -4.03
CA LEU A 61 -9.80 -16.29 -2.72
C LEU A 61 -8.70 -15.56 -1.94
N ALA A 62 -8.01 -14.61 -2.57
CA ALA A 62 -6.94 -13.83 -1.95
C ALA A 62 -7.47 -12.54 -1.32
N LEU A 63 -6.87 -12.15 -0.19
CA LEU A 63 -6.98 -10.78 0.31
C LEU A 63 -6.26 -9.84 -0.67
N ASP A 64 -6.92 -8.76 -1.04
CA ASP A 64 -6.41 -7.81 -2.01
C ASP A 64 -5.59 -6.71 -1.32
N ALA A 65 -4.31 -7.00 -1.08
CA ALA A 65 -3.40 -6.06 -0.40
C ALA A 65 -3.18 -4.77 -1.21
N ASP A 66 -3.33 -4.83 -2.54
CA ASP A 66 -3.24 -3.66 -3.42
C ASP A 66 -4.38 -2.67 -3.16
N MET A 67 -5.60 -3.16 -2.90
CA MET A 67 -6.73 -2.28 -2.52
C MET A 67 -6.53 -1.65 -1.14
N ILE A 68 -5.92 -2.38 -0.20
CA ILE A 68 -5.58 -1.85 1.12
C ILE A 68 -4.48 -0.77 1.00
N LEU A 69 -3.47 -1.00 0.16
CA LEU A 69 -2.41 -0.02 -0.09
C LEU A 69 -2.96 1.24 -0.78
N ALA A 70 -3.79 1.06 -1.80
CA ALA A 70 -4.46 2.16 -2.51
C ALA A 70 -5.29 3.02 -1.56
N ALA A 71 -6.10 2.38 -0.72
CA ALA A 71 -6.92 3.07 0.26
C ALA A 71 -6.09 3.76 1.34
N GLN A 72 -5.03 3.11 1.85
CA GLN A 72 -4.13 3.72 2.81
C GLN A 72 -3.48 5.01 2.28
N ALA A 73 -3.14 5.05 0.99
CA ALA A 73 -2.64 6.26 0.35
C ALA A 73 -3.74 7.32 0.13
N ALA A 74 -4.94 6.91 -0.28
CA ALA A 74 -6.05 7.82 -0.55
C ALA A 74 -6.59 8.52 0.70
N THR A 75 -6.47 7.89 1.87
CA THR A 75 -7.03 8.40 3.14
C THR A 75 -5.96 8.91 4.10
N VAL A 76 -4.72 9.11 3.65
CA VAL A 76 -3.68 9.60 4.56
C VAL A 76 -3.89 11.09 4.86
N ASP A 77 -3.96 11.42 6.15
CA ASP A 77 -3.95 12.81 6.59
C ASP A 77 -2.50 13.33 6.57
N THR A 78 -2.14 14.05 5.52
CA THR A 78 -0.80 14.63 5.36
C THR A 78 -0.51 15.76 6.35
N SER A 79 -1.54 16.35 6.97
CA SER A 79 -1.35 17.37 8.00
C SER A 79 -0.71 16.81 9.28
N ALA A 80 -1.03 15.56 9.63
CA ALA A 80 -0.40 14.82 10.73
C ALA A 80 1.12 14.60 10.52
N TRP A 81 1.61 14.78 9.29
CA TRP A 81 3.01 14.67 8.90
C TRP A 81 3.68 16.03 8.66
N GLY A 82 3.00 17.14 8.96
CA GLY A 82 3.50 18.48 8.67
C GLY A 82 3.54 18.83 7.19
N MET A 83 2.81 18.08 6.36
CA MET A 83 2.80 18.18 4.90
C MET A 83 1.40 18.52 4.38
N LEU A 84 0.72 19.48 5.02
CA LEU A 84 -0.65 19.84 4.69
C LEU A 84 -0.82 20.10 3.18
N GLY A 85 -1.70 19.34 2.54
CA GLY A 85 -2.00 19.47 1.12
C GLY A 85 -0.97 18.84 0.17
N ALA A 86 0.02 18.11 0.69
CA ALA A 86 0.95 17.35 -0.14
C ALA A 86 0.24 16.21 -0.88
N ASP A 87 0.65 15.98 -2.12
CA ASP A 87 0.23 14.83 -2.91
C ASP A 87 0.82 13.53 -2.34
N VAL A 88 0.01 12.48 -2.35
CA VAL A 88 0.40 11.15 -1.87
C VAL A 88 0.43 10.23 -3.06
N ILE A 89 1.63 9.75 -3.40
CA ILE A 89 1.88 8.95 -4.59
C ILE A 89 2.36 7.57 -4.17
N ILE A 90 1.74 6.52 -4.71
CA ILE A 90 2.24 5.15 -4.56
C ILE A 90 3.34 4.91 -5.59
N ALA A 91 4.57 4.71 -5.14
CA ALA A 91 5.65 4.19 -5.97
C ALA A 91 5.43 2.69 -6.24
N THR A 92 5.21 2.31 -7.50
CA THR A 92 4.87 0.92 -7.87
C THR A 92 5.31 0.58 -9.30
N MET A 93 5.51 -0.72 -9.58
CA MET A 93 5.61 -1.23 -10.96
C MET A 93 4.24 -1.63 -11.53
N ASN A 94 3.19 -1.61 -10.70
CA ASN A 94 1.83 -1.98 -11.07
C ASN A 94 0.92 -0.75 -11.24
N VAL A 95 1.42 0.27 -11.94
CA VAL A 95 0.75 1.57 -12.08
C VAL A 95 -0.66 1.42 -12.64
N GLY A 96 -0.83 0.62 -13.70
CA GLY A 96 -2.14 0.41 -14.34
C GLY A 96 -3.21 -0.15 -13.41
N HIS A 97 -2.83 -0.91 -12.36
CA HIS A 97 -3.79 -1.41 -11.40
C HIS A 97 -4.19 -0.35 -10.36
N LEU A 98 -3.21 0.36 -9.80
CA LEU A 98 -3.40 1.26 -8.66
C LEU A 98 -3.86 2.67 -9.06
N ALA A 99 -3.43 3.16 -10.24
CA ALA A 99 -3.79 4.49 -10.76
C ALA A 99 -5.31 4.67 -10.99
N ARG A 100 -6.08 3.57 -10.98
CA ARG A 100 -7.55 3.58 -11.07
C ARG A 100 -8.23 4.03 -9.77
N PHE A 101 -7.51 4.00 -8.65
CA PHE A 101 -8.05 4.24 -7.31
C PHE A 101 -7.37 5.40 -6.58
N THR A 102 -6.08 5.62 -6.82
CA THR A 102 -5.31 6.71 -6.22
C THR A 102 -4.07 7.03 -7.06
N SER A 103 -3.35 8.11 -6.74
CA SER A 103 -2.12 8.47 -7.46
C SER A 103 -1.06 7.37 -7.32
N ALA A 104 -0.55 6.91 -8.45
CA ALA A 104 0.47 5.87 -8.52
C ALA A 104 1.39 6.12 -9.70
N MET A 105 2.69 5.95 -9.50
CA MET A 105 3.74 6.20 -10.49
C MET A 105 4.87 5.19 -10.34
N GLU A 106 5.66 5.00 -11.40
CA GLU A 106 6.94 4.31 -11.26
C GLU A 106 7.87 5.16 -10.38
N TRP A 107 8.70 4.52 -9.54
CA TRP A 107 9.60 5.23 -8.62
C TRP A 107 10.50 6.25 -9.34
N GLN A 108 10.92 5.92 -10.57
CA GLN A 108 11.83 6.76 -11.36
C GLN A 108 11.17 8.05 -11.85
N ASP A 109 9.84 8.10 -11.84
CA ASP A 109 9.04 9.24 -12.32
C ASP A 109 8.57 10.17 -11.18
N ILE A 110 8.91 9.84 -9.92
CA ILE A 110 8.57 10.67 -8.75
C ILE A 110 9.69 11.67 -8.51
N LEU A 111 9.35 12.97 -8.56
CA LEU A 111 10.26 14.11 -8.43
C LEU A 111 10.38 14.63 -6.99
#